data_AF-A0A7C6S329-F1
#
_entry.id   AF-A0A7C6S329-F1
#
_cell.length_a   1.000
_cell.length_b   1.000
_cell.length_c   1.000
_cell.angle_alpha   90.00
_cell.angle_beta   90.00
_cell.angle_gamma   90.00
#
_symmetry.space_group_name_H-M   'P 1'
#
loop_
_entity.id
_entity.type
_entity.pdbx_description
1 polymer ?
#
loop_
_entity_poly.entity_id
_entity_poly.type
_entity_poly.pdbx_seq_one_letter_code
_entity_poly.pdbx_strand_id
1 'polypeptide(L)'
;MAKITIVRPYEWTNQQRSTQIYIDGERVGHVGIDQTAQFDMTPGKHKIELKQRWLSGGSKPLEVDLSDNKEITIKMRSFKYNWLVLLILFPFITSIYLTLTTTNSFMVKFMGGLLVLGLIYLVIYMLFLRTGFIKMEEV
;
A
#
# COMPACT_ATOMS: atom_id res chain seq x y z
N MET A 1 -25.31 9.54 18.24
CA MET A 1 -24.21 10.06 17.41
C MET A 1 -23.63 8.84 16.72
N ALA A 2 -23.48 8.88 15.40
CA ALA A 2 -22.86 7.78 14.68
C ALA A 2 -21.35 7.85 14.88
N LYS A 3 -20.66 6.72 14.87
CA LYS A 3 -19.21 6.68 15.07
C LYS A 3 -18.55 5.76 14.06
N ILE A 4 -17.46 6.24 13.47
CA ILE A 4 -16.60 5.41 12.63
C ILE A 4 -15.29 5.17 13.38
N THR A 5 -14.91 3.90 13.47
CA THR A 5 -13.61 3.48 14.01
C THR A 5 -12.75 2.92 12.89
N ILE A 6 -11.63 3.56 12.58
CA ILE A 6 -10.66 3.10 11.58
C ILE A 6 -9.50 2.43 12.32
N VAL A 7 -9.33 1.13 12.09
CA VAL A 7 -8.26 0.33 12.70
C VAL A 7 -7.17 0.05 11.67
N ARG A 8 -5.94 0.49 11.98
CA ARG A 8 -4.76 0.14 11.20
C ARG A 8 -3.93 -0.92 11.91
N PRO A 9 -3.88 -2.18 11.41
CA PRO A 9 -3.08 -3.21 12.03
C PRO A 9 -1.59 -2.94 11.89
N TYR A 10 -0.80 -3.54 12.79
CA TYR A 10 0.65 -3.57 12.66
C TYR A 10 1.12 -4.28 11.39
N GLU A 11 1.90 -3.58 10.57
CA GLU A 11 2.54 -4.12 9.37
C GLU A 11 3.99 -3.64 9.30
N TRP A 12 4.94 -4.55 9.55
CA TRP A 12 6.37 -4.24 9.57
C TRP A 12 6.84 -3.49 8.31
N THR A 13 6.39 -3.93 7.14
CA THR A 13 6.83 -3.34 5.88
C THR A 13 6.30 -1.93 5.63
N ASN A 14 5.37 -1.42 6.44
CA ASN A 14 4.70 -0.14 6.24
C ASN A 14 4.84 0.81 7.44
N GLN A 15 5.87 0.60 8.28
CA GLN A 15 6.15 1.31 9.54
C GLN A 15 6.35 2.83 9.45
N GLN A 16 6.77 3.36 8.31
CA GLN A 16 7.06 4.80 8.19
C GLN A 16 5.91 5.64 7.64
N ARG A 17 4.78 5.03 7.26
CA ARG A 17 3.71 5.78 6.57
C ARG A 17 2.61 6.17 7.54
N SER A 18 2.23 7.44 7.57
CA SER A 18 0.93 7.87 8.08
C SER A 18 -0.08 7.89 6.92
N THR A 19 -1.26 7.32 7.13
CA THR A 19 -2.35 7.33 6.16
C THR A 19 -3.29 8.46 6.52
N GLN A 20 -3.57 9.35 5.57
CA GLN A 20 -4.55 10.43 5.75
C GLN A 20 -5.95 9.88 5.54
N ILE A 21 -6.88 10.34 6.37
CA ILE A 21 -8.28 9.92 6.35
C ILE A 21 -9.10 11.06 5.78
N TYR A 22 -9.90 10.74 4.78
CA TYR A 22 -10.84 11.64 4.13
C TYR A 22 -12.25 11.10 4.30
N ILE A 23 -13.18 11.96 4.69
CA ILE A 23 -14.61 11.67 4.81
C ILE A 23 -15.34 12.72 3.97
N ASP A 24 -16.20 12.29 3.05
CA ASP A 24 -16.92 13.13 2.10
C ASP A 24 -16.03 14.10 1.30
N GLY A 25 -14.76 13.71 1.11
CA GLY A 25 -13.75 14.52 0.42
C GLY A 25 -12.96 15.47 1.32
N GLU A 26 -13.35 15.64 2.59
CA GLU A 26 -12.62 16.48 3.55
C GLU A 26 -11.62 15.67 4.38
N ARG A 27 -10.44 16.24 4.62
CA ARG A 27 -9.41 15.61 5.44
C ARG A 27 -9.74 15.77 6.92
N VAL A 28 -10.19 14.69 7.55
CA VAL A 28 -10.55 14.68 8.98
C VAL A 28 -9.37 14.32 9.89
N GLY A 29 -8.36 13.62 9.37
CA GLY A 29 -7.27 13.17 10.24
C GLY A 29 -6.22 12.30 9.56
N HIS A 30 -5.50 11.54 10.39
CA HIS A 30 -4.53 10.54 9.96
C HIS A 30 -4.45 9.38 10.96
N VAL A 31 -4.01 8.21 10.49
CA VAL A 31 -3.79 7.01 11.33
C VAL A 31 -2.39 6.44 11.12
N GLY A 32 -1.66 6.28 12.23
CA GLY A 32 -0.34 5.65 12.32
C GLY A 32 -0.41 4.12 12.40
N ILE A 33 0.73 3.46 12.56
CA ILE A 33 0.79 2.00 12.67
C ILE A 33 0.23 1.57 14.01
N ASP A 34 -0.56 0.50 14.01
CA ASP A 34 -1.14 -0.07 15.23
C ASP A 34 -1.98 0.95 16.01
N GLN A 35 -2.52 1.93 15.27
CA GLN A 35 -3.37 2.98 15.81
C GLN A 35 -4.80 2.79 15.33
N THR A 36 -5.70 3.23 16.20
CA THR A 36 -7.12 3.29 15.94
C THR A 36 -7.54 4.75 16.00
N ALA A 37 -8.23 5.22 14.97
CA ALA A 37 -8.77 6.58 14.92
C ALA A 37 -10.30 6.50 14.97
N GLN A 38 -10.92 7.30 15.83
CA GLN A 38 -12.36 7.37 16.00
C GLN A 38 -12.86 8.75 15.58
N PHE A 39 -13.98 8.78 14.86
CA PHE A 39 -14.61 10.01 14.39
C PHE A 39 -16.10 9.95 14.68
N ASP A 40 -16.60 10.99 15.35
CA ASP A 40 -18.02 11.20 15.55
C ASP A 40 -18.62 11.84 14.30
N MET A 41 -19.77 11.30 13.88
CA MET A 41 -20.36 11.54 12.57
C MET A 41 -21.86 11.81 12.70
N THR A 42 -22.38 12.57 11.74
CA THR A 42 -23.82 12.67 11.55
C THR A 42 -24.38 11.34 11.03
N PRO A 43 -25.60 10.94 11.41
CA PRO A 43 -26.26 9.81 10.77
C PRO A 43 -26.53 10.12 9.29
N GLY A 44 -26.22 9.17 8.41
CA GLY A 44 -26.40 9.31 6.97
C GLY A 44 -25.41 8.49 6.16
N LYS A 45 -25.41 8.71 4.85
CA LYS A 45 -24.46 8.07 3.94
C LYS A 45 -23.21 8.91 3.85
N HIS A 46 -22.07 8.27 4.05
CA HIS A 46 -20.77 8.92 4.03
C HIS A 46 -19.77 8.15 3.18
N LYS A 47 -18.89 8.89 2.52
CA LYS A 47 -17.87 8.35 1.63
C LYS A 47 -16.50 8.45 2.29
N ILE A 48 -15.86 7.32 2.53
CA ILE A 48 -14.58 7.25 3.22
C ILE A 48 -13.47 6.92 2.22
N GLU A 49 -12.40 7.70 2.25
CA GLU A 49 -11.21 7.53 1.42
C GLU A 49 -9.95 7.60 2.29
N LEU A 50 -9.02 6.66 2.09
CA LEU A 50 -7.71 6.68 2.71
C LEU A 50 -6.66 7.06 1.66
N LYS A 51 -5.84 8.07 1.94
CA LYS A 51 -4.80 8.55 1.01
C LYS A 51 -3.42 8.55 1.67
N GLN A 52 -2.39 8.21 0.90
CA GLN A 52 -1.00 8.33 1.37
C GLN A 52 -0.42 9.70 1.02
N ARG A 53 0.42 10.25 1.91
CA ARG A 53 0.98 11.61 1.77
C ARG A 53 1.91 11.79 0.55
N TRP A 54 2.60 10.74 0.11
CA TRP A 54 3.77 10.90 -0.78
C TRP A 54 3.59 10.37 -2.21
N LEU A 55 2.65 9.46 -2.45
CA LEU A 55 2.33 8.99 -3.80
C LEU A 55 0.83 8.84 -3.96
N SER A 56 0.34 9.00 -5.20
CA SER A 56 -1.06 8.98 -5.67
C SER A 56 -1.86 7.71 -5.38
N GLY A 57 -1.35 6.84 -4.50
CA GLY A 57 -2.06 5.68 -4.00
C GLY A 57 -3.02 6.05 -2.88
N GLY A 58 -4.29 5.70 -3.12
CA GLY A 58 -5.34 5.74 -2.12
C GLY A 58 -6.12 4.44 -2.13
N SER A 59 -6.97 4.27 -1.12
CA SER A 59 -8.00 3.24 -1.17
C SER A 59 -9.05 3.60 -2.23
N LYS A 60 -9.76 2.59 -2.73
CA LYS A 60 -11.06 2.86 -3.35
C LYS A 60 -11.98 3.50 -2.30
N PRO A 61 -12.85 4.43 -2.71
CA PRO A 61 -13.83 4.98 -1.79
C PRO A 61 -14.76 3.88 -1.29
N LEU A 62 -15.02 3.88 0.01
CA LEU A 62 -16.00 3.00 0.64
C LEU A 62 -17.19 3.87 1.05
N GLU A 63 -18.37 3.53 0.56
CA GLU A 63 -19.62 4.14 1.00
C GLU A 63 -20.12 3.36 2.21
N VAL A 64 -20.37 4.07 3.30
CA VAL A 64 -20.95 3.49 4.52
C VAL A 64 -22.26 4.20 4.84
N ASP A 65 -23.23 3.42 5.33
CA ASP A 65 -24.53 3.93 5.73
C ASP A 65 -24.65 3.91 7.26
N LEU A 66 -24.64 5.09 7.86
CA LEU A 66 -24.73 5.32 9.30
C LEU A 66 -26.16 5.75 9.74
N SER A 67 -27.17 5.55 8.89
CA SER A 67 -28.55 6.05 9.13
C SER A 67 -29.17 5.58 10.47
N ASP A 68 -28.74 4.44 11.00
CA ASP A 68 -29.26 3.86 12.24
C ASP A 68 -28.44 4.23 13.50
N ASN A 69 -27.62 5.29 13.46
CA ASN A 69 -26.74 5.67 14.58
C ASN A 69 -25.75 4.54 14.95
N LYS A 70 -25.44 3.67 13.99
CA LYS A 70 -24.57 2.50 14.17
C LYS A 70 -23.11 2.94 14.33
N GLU A 71 -22.38 2.17 15.13
CA GLU A 71 -20.92 2.25 15.17
C GLU A 71 -20.37 1.27 14.13
N ILE A 72 -19.57 1.76 13.19
CA ILE A 72 -18.95 0.93 12.15
C ILE A 72 -17.44 0.87 12.38
N THR A 73 -16.87 -0.33 12.32
CA THR A 73 -15.43 -0.53 12.36
C THR A 73 -14.90 -0.86 10.98
N ILE A 74 -13.93 -0.07 10.52
CA ILE A 74 -13.27 -0.25 9.22
C ILE A 74 -11.84 -0.68 9.48
N LYS A 75 -11.49 -1.87 9.00
CA LYS A 75 -10.14 -2.38 9.09
C LYS A 75 -9.37 -2.08 7.80
N MET A 76 -8.21 -1.44 7.96
CA MET A 76 -7.29 -1.21 6.85
C MET A 76 -6.45 -2.47 6.59
N ARG A 77 -6.32 -2.87 5.33
CA ARG A 77 -5.38 -3.91 4.88
C ARG A 77 -4.46 -3.38 3.79
N SER A 78 -3.16 -3.64 3.91
CA SER A 78 -2.22 -3.41 2.83
C SER A 78 -1.94 -4.67 2.01
N PHE A 79 -1.17 -4.49 0.94
CA PHE A 79 -0.78 -5.55 0.02
C PHE A 79 0.07 -6.65 0.68
N LYS A 80 -0.46 -7.88 0.68
CA LYS A 80 0.09 -9.07 1.37
C LYS A 80 1.44 -9.57 0.82
N TYR A 81 1.78 -9.29 -0.44
CA TYR A 81 2.92 -9.91 -1.13
C TYR A 81 4.19 -9.08 -1.12
N ASN A 82 4.29 -8.13 -0.20
CA ASN A 82 5.42 -7.22 -0.15
C ASN A 82 6.77 -7.90 0.17
N TRP A 83 6.74 -9.10 0.77
CA TRP A 83 7.90 -9.95 1.00
C TRP A 83 8.51 -10.53 -0.29
N LEU A 84 7.72 -10.65 -1.37
CA LEU A 84 8.21 -11.19 -2.66
C LEU A 84 9.25 -10.27 -3.31
N VAL A 85 9.31 -8.99 -2.95
CA VAL A 85 10.33 -8.05 -3.44
C VAL A 85 11.74 -8.58 -3.12
N LEU A 86 11.94 -9.16 -1.93
CA LEU A 86 13.24 -9.70 -1.52
C LEU A 86 13.63 -10.96 -2.32
N LEU A 87 12.65 -11.80 -2.65
CA LEU A 87 12.87 -12.98 -3.52
C LEU A 87 13.23 -12.60 -4.95
N ILE A 88 12.88 -11.39 -5.39
CA ILE A 88 13.20 -10.87 -6.73
C ILE A 88 14.53 -10.10 -6.72
N LEU A 89 14.86 -9.43 -5.62
CA LEU A 89 16.14 -8.72 -5.45
C LEU A 89 17.35 -9.66 -5.39
N PHE A 90 17.21 -10.83 -4.78
CA PHE A 90 18.30 -11.81 -4.71
C PHE A 90 18.77 -12.28 -6.12
N PRO A 91 17.91 -12.79 -7.02
CA PRO A 91 18.31 -13.15 -8.38
C PRO A 91 18.75 -11.93 -9.20
N PHE A 92 18.25 -10.74 -8.89
CA PHE A 92 18.71 -9.50 -9.53
C PHE A 92 20.19 -9.24 -9.25
N ILE A 93 20.57 -9.25 -7.97
CA ILE A 93 21.95 -8.97 -7.55
C ILE A 93 22.88 -10.06 -8.07
N THR A 94 22.48 -11.34 -7.99
CA THR A 94 23.29 -12.45 -8.50
C THR A 94 23.43 -12.41 -10.02
N SER A 95 22.38 -12.02 -10.76
CA SER A 95 22.44 -11.83 -12.22
C SER A 95 23.40 -10.70 -12.61
N ILE A 96 23.37 -9.55 -11.90
CA ILE A 96 24.32 -8.46 -12.12
C ILE A 96 25.75 -8.94 -11.86
N TYR A 97 25.96 -9.57 -10.70
CA TYR A 97 27.27 -10.09 -10.31
C TYR A 97 27.82 -11.09 -11.33
N LEU A 98 26.99 -12.02 -11.82
CA LEU A 98 27.41 -13.00 -12.82
C LEU A 98 27.82 -12.31 -14.12
N THR A 99 27.04 -11.33 -14.58
CA THR A 99 27.31 -10.57 -15.81
C THR A 99 28.62 -9.80 -15.75
N LEU A 100 28.99 -9.30 -14.56
CA LEU A 100 30.24 -8.56 -14.34
C LEU A 100 31.47 -9.49 -14.23
N THR A 101 31.28 -10.74 -13.80
CA THR A 101 32.38 -11.68 -13.49
C THR A 101 32.62 -12.73 -14.56
N THR A 102 31.63 -13.05 -15.40
CA THR A 102 31.80 -14.03 -16.48
C THR A 102 32.59 -13.48 -17.67
N THR A 103 33.29 -14.40 -18.35
CA THR A 103 34.14 -14.18 -19.54
C THR A 103 33.49 -13.28 -20.59
N ASN A 104 34.32 -12.54 -21.34
CA ASN A 104 34.04 -11.43 -22.26
C ASN A 104 33.11 -11.73 -23.47
N SER A 105 32.29 -12.77 -23.37
CA SER A 105 31.22 -13.13 -24.28
C SER A 105 30.15 -12.04 -24.31
N PHE A 106 29.99 -11.42 -25.48
CA PHE A 106 28.96 -10.41 -25.74
C PHE A 106 27.55 -10.93 -25.42
N MET A 107 27.24 -12.19 -25.74
CA MET A 107 25.92 -12.78 -25.47
C MET A 107 25.55 -12.80 -23.99
N VAL A 108 26.50 -13.16 -23.12
CA VAL A 108 26.24 -13.24 -21.67
C VAL A 108 25.99 -11.84 -21.10
N LYS A 109 26.77 -10.84 -21.55
CA LYS A 109 26.58 -9.43 -21.18
C LYS A 109 25.23 -8.88 -21.63
N PHE A 110 24.82 -9.19 -22.87
CA PHE A 110 23.54 -8.75 -23.42
C PHE A 110 22.35 -9.38 -22.70
N MET A 111 22.35 -10.70 -22.51
CA MET A 111 21.29 -11.40 -21.79
C MET A 111 21.19 -10.96 -20.32
N GLY A 112 22.33 -10.81 -19.64
CA GLY A 112 22.38 -10.28 -18.29
C GLY A 112 21.79 -8.87 -18.18
N GLY A 113 22.13 -7.99 -19.12
CA GLY A 113 21.56 -6.64 -19.20
C GLY A 113 20.03 -6.62 -19.37
N LEU A 114 19.48 -7.47 -20.23
CA LEU A 114 18.02 -7.60 -20.40
C LEU A 114 17.33 -8.09 -19.12
N LEU A 115 17.94 -9.05 -18.42
CA LEU A 115 17.42 -9.58 -17.17
C LEU A 115 17.41 -8.51 -16.07
N VAL A 116 18.48 -7.70 -16.02
CA VAL A 116 18.56 -6.54 -15.12
C VAL A 116 17.47 -5.52 -15.43
N LEU A 117 17.27 -5.15 -16.70
CA LEU A 117 16.19 -4.21 -17.08
C LEU A 117 14.80 -4.73 -16.69
N GLY A 118 14.52 -6.02 -16.93
CA GLY A 118 13.25 -6.64 -16.54
C GLY A 118 13.02 -6.61 -15.03
N LEU A 119 14.08 -6.81 -14.24
CA LEU A 119 14.00 -6.77 -12.78
C LEU A 119 13.88 -5.35 -12.23
N ILE A 120 14.55 -4.35 -12.83
CA ILE A 120 14.32 -2.93 -12.52
C ILE A 120 12.87 -2.55 -12.79
N TYR A 121 12.32 -2.95 -13.94
CA TYR A 121 10.92 -2.73 -14.28
C TYR A 121 9.98 -3.34 -13.23
N LEU A 122 10.27 -4.57 -12.77
CA LEU A 122 9.49 -5.25 -11.75
C LEU A 122 9.55 -4.53 -10.39
N VAL A 123 10.73 -4.04 -9.98
CA VAL A 123 10.89 -3.23 -8.76
C VAL A 123 10.08 -1.93 -8.86
N ILE A 124 10.16 -1.21 -9.99
CA ILE A 124 9.37 0.00 -10.22
C ILE A 124 7.87 -0.30 -10.19
N TYR A 125 7.44 -1.37 -10.87
CA TYR A 125 6.06 -1.84 -10.89
C TYR A 125 5.53 -2.12 -9.47
N MET A 126 6.30 -2.82 -8.64
CA MET A 126 5.92 -3.08 -7.24
C MET A 126 5.90 -1.81 -6.39
N LEU A 127 6.86 -0.89 -6.55
CA LEU A 127 6.89 0.38 -5.81
C LEU A 127 5.66 1.24 -6.10
N PHE A 128 5.23 1.32 -7.37
CA PHE A 128 4.08 2.12 -7.77
C PHE A 128 2.74 1.46 -7.43
N LEU A 129 2.53 0.19 -7.79
CA LEU A 129 1.23 -0.47 -7.57
C LEU A 129 0.93 -0.76 -6.11
N ARG A 130 1.94 -0.94 -5.26
CA ARG A 130 1.75 -1.13 -3.81
C ARG A 130 0.90 -0.03 -3.17
N THR A 131 0.96 1.19 -3.71
CA THR A 131 0.26 2.34 -3.16
C THR A 131 -1.26 2.33 -3.44
N GLY A 132 -1.72 1.62 -4.48
CA GLY A 132 -3.14 1.54 -4.87
C GLY A 132 -3.94 0.40 -4.22
N PHE A 133 -3.37 -0.38 -3.31
CA PHE A 133 -3.99 -1.58 -2.73
C PHE A 133 -4.40 -1.43 -1.26
N ILE A 134 -4.68 -0.21 -0.79
CA ILE A 134 -5.30 -0.05 0.52
C ILE A 134 -6.73 -0.54 0.39
N LYS A 135 -7.03 -1.68 1.01
CA LYS A 135 -8.39 -2.20 1.11
C LYS A 135 -8.98 -1.80 2.45
N MET A 136 -10.23 -1.37 2.41
CA MET A 136 -11.06 -1.13 3.57
C MET A 136 -12.10 -2.24 3.61
N GLU A 137 -12.23 -2.88 4.76
CA GLU A 137 -13.18 -3.96 5.00
C GLU A 137 -13.96 -3.60 6.28
N GLU A 138 -15.28 -3.70 6.22
CA GLU A 138 -16.16 -3.53 7.37
C GLU A 138 -16.06 -4.79 8.26
N VAL A 139 -15.93 -4.58 9.57
CA VAL A 139 -15.78 -5.64 10.59
C VAL A 139 -16.86 -5.51 11.65
#